data_AF-A0A1Q8IX11-F1
#
_entry.id   AF-A0A1Q8IX11-F1
#
_cell.length_a   1.000
_cell.length_b   1.000
_cell.length_c   1.000
_cell.angle_alpha   90.00
_cell.angle_beta   90.00
_cell.angle_gamma   90.00
#
_symmetry.space_group_name_H-M   'P 1'
#
loop_
_entity.id
_entity.type
_entity.pdbx_description
1 polymer ?
#
loop_
_entity_poly.entity_id
_entity_poly.type
_entity_poly.pdbx_seq_one_letter_code
_entity_poly.pdbx_strand_id
1 'polypeptide(L)'
;MLINTDQLSTVRDLVSDAEWDMRVNLAACYRLMPHFGLSDLIYNHITARVPGDEERILINPYGYMYEEVTASSLLTIDLEGNELLNPLAGIYGVNRAGYVIHSAVHAARPDVKCVIHTHSRASMAIGALKCGLLPLTQTAMRFGTVAYHDYQGVAVDLDERASLARDLGEAEVMVLRNHGLLVASASIAQAFNAAYWFENACRAQVDAMSCQQELHFPTADVIGKTNHLYKPATRRPYGEMEWPAMLRFLDRRDQSYRT
;
A
#
# COMPACT_ATOMS: atom_id res chain seq x y z
N MET A 1 24.07 -13.10 -10.92
CA MET A 1 25.06 -12.29 -10.20
C MET A 1 24.81 -12.55 -8.72
N LEU A 2 25.80 -12.97 -7.94
CA LEU A 2 25.60 -13.25 -6.50
C LEU A 2 25.44 -11.91 -5.78
N ILE A 3 24.36 -11.75 -5.00
CA ILE A 3 24.13 -10.57 -4.16
C ILE A 3 25.27 -10.51 -3.13
N ASN A 4 25.94 -9.36 -3.02
CA ASN A 4 26.97 -9.16 -2.02
C ASN A 4 26.31 -8.97 -0.64
N THR A 5 26.25 -10.05 0.15
CA THR A 5 25.62 -10.06 1.48
C THR A 5 26.31 -9.12 2.48
N ASP A 6 27.58 -8.78 2.26
CA ASP A 6 28.34 -7.89 3.14
C ASP A 6 27.88 -6.42 3.04
N GLN A 7 27.28 -6.01 1.92
CA GLN A 7 26.72 -4.66 1.82
C GLN A 7 25.38 -4.54 2.54
N LEU A 8 24.54 -5.58 2.48
CA LEU A 8 23.26 -5.62 3.18
C LEU A 8 23.44 -5.58 4.70
N SER A 9 24.43 -6.29 5.24
CA SER A 9 24.65 -6.37 6.70
C SER A 9 25.02 -5.03 7.36
N THR A 10 25.42 -4.02 6.59
CA THR A 10 25.87 -2.71 7.12
C THR A 10 24.79 -1.63 7.16
N VAL A 11 23.64 -1.85 6.52
CA VAL A 11 22.60 -0.81 6.37
C VAL A 11 22.12 -0.30 7.73
N ARG A 12 22.01 -1.20 8.72
CA ARG A 12 21.63 -0.83 10.10
C ARG A 12 22.52 0.26 10.68
N ASP A 13 23.82 0.22 10.40
CA ASP A 13 24.81 1.15 10.94
C ASP A 13 24.82 2.50 10.22
N LEU A 14 24.22 2.56 9.02
CA LEU A 14 24.19 3.75 8.17
C LEU A 14 22.95 4.63 8.40
N VAL A 15 21.97 4.14 9.15
CA VAL A 15 20.65 4.79 9.29
C VAL A 15 20.30 5.02 10.76
N SER A 16 19.41 5.99 11.01
CA SER A 16 18.91 6.23 12.36
C SER A 16 18.06 5.06 12.88
N ASP A 17 17.87 4.97 14.20
CA ASP A 17 16.95 4.00 14.80
C ASP A 17 15.52 4.14 14.27
N ALA A 18 15.05 5.38 14.08
CA ALA A 18 13.73 5.64 13.54
C ALA A 18 13.57 5.18 12.09
N GLU A 19 14.60 5.36 11.25
CA GLU A 19 14.61 4.84 9.88
C GLU A 19 14.66 3.31 9.88
N TRP A 20 15.49 2.70 10.73
CA TRP A 20 15.58 1.25 10.83
C TRP A 20 14.27 0.60 11.25
N ASP A 21 13.60 1.14 12.26
CA ASP A 21 12.28 0.66 12.68
C ASP A 21 11.27 0.76 11.52
N MET A 22 11.31 1.85 10.74
CA MET A 22 10.46 1.99 9.56
C MET A 22 10.79 0.93 8.49
N ARG A 23 12.07 0.65 8.24
CA ARG A 23 12.53 -0.40 7.32
C ARG A 23 12.04 -1.78 7.74
N VAL A 24 12.17 -2.12 9.02
CA VAL A 24 11.69 -3.41 9.56
C VAL A 24 10.18 -3.55 9.37
N ASN A 25 9.41 -2.50 9.68
CA ASN A 25 7.95 -2.53 9.51
C ASN A 25 7.54 -2.58 8.03
N LEU A 26 8.26 -1.88 7.14
CA LEU A 26 7.99 -1.90 5.71
C LEU A 26 8.30 -3.28 5.12
N ALA A 27 9.45 -3.86 5.46
CA ALA A 27 9.79 -5.22 5.07
C ALA A 27 8.75 -6.23 5.57
N ALA A 28 8.28 -6.09 6.82
CA ALA A 28 7.19 -6.91 7.34
C ALA A 28 5.91 -6.76 6.50
N CYS A 29 5.57 -5.53 6.09
CA CYS A 29 4.43 -5.28 5.22
C CYS A 29 4.57 -6.00 3.88
N TYR A 30 5.71 -5.86 3.21
CA TYR A 30 6.00 -6.59 1.97
C TYR A 30 5.80 -8.10 2.15
N ARG A 31 6.36 -8.70 3.21
CA ARG A 31 6.22 -10.14 3.50
C ARG A 31 4.80 -10.57 3.84
N LEU A 32 3.98 -9.69 4.41
CA LEU A 32 2.57 -9.99 4.75
C LEU A 32 1.67 -10.04 3.51
N MET A 33 1.85 -9.14 2.55
CA MET A 33 0.97 -9.02 1.38
C MET A 33 0.75 -10.34 0.58
N PRO A 34 1.79 -11.13 0.22
CA PRO A 34 1.59 -12.39 -0.50
C PRO A 34 0.78 -13.42 0.32
N HIS A 35 0.92 -13.44 1.65
CA HIS A 35 0.13 -14.33 2.51
C HIS A 35 -1.38 -14.06 2.44
N PHE A 36 -1.78 -12.88 1.99
CA PHE A 36 -3.19 -12.51 1.80
C PHE A 36 -3.59 -12.35 0.32
N GLY A 37 -2.70 -12.71 -0.62
CA GLY A 37 -2.95 -12.64 -2.05
C GLY A 37 -3.02 -11.21 -2.59
N LEU A 38 -2.17 -10.32 -2.04
CA LEU A 38 -2.13 -8.89 -2.38
C LEU A 38 -0.86 -8.49 -3.17
N SER A 39 -0.05 -9.46 -3.60
CA SER A 39 1.13 -9.22 -4.45
C SER A 39 0.90 -9.70 -5.88
N ASP A 40 1.64 -9.10 -6.81
CA ASP A 40 1.68 -9.47 -8.23
C ASP A 40 3.15 -9.51 -8.70
N LEU A 41 3.72 -10.72 -8.67
CA LEU A 41 5.11 -11.00 -9.03
C LEU A 41 6.07 -9.95 -8.42
N ILE A 42 6.82 -9.24 -9.27
CA ILE A 42 7.79 -8.20 -8.92
C ILE A 42 7.25 -6.78 -9.13
N TYR A 43 5.97 -6.63 -9.47
CA TYR A 43 5.45 -5.40 -10.08
C TYR A 43 4.81 -4.42 -9.09
N ASN A 44 4.28 -4.90 -7.97
CA ASN A 44 3.68 -4.01 -6.97
C ASN A 44 4.74 -3.25 -6.19
N HIS A 45 4.34 -2.17 -5.53
CA HIS A 45 5.22 -1.33 -4.72
C HIS A 45 4.51 -0.78 -3.47
N ILE A 46 5.28 -0.63 -2.39
CA ILE A 46 4.86 -0.02 -1.14
C ILE A 46 5.93 1.00 -0.76
N THR A 47 5.51 2.23 -0.45
CA THR A 47 6.45 3.25 -0.01
C THR A 47 6.12 3.72 1.38
N ALA A 48 7.15 3.95 2.19
CA ALA A 48 7.01 4.54 3.52
C ALA A 48 7.93 5.74 3.69
N ARG A 49 7.41 6.82 4.27
CA ARG A 49 8.19 8.01 4.58
C ARG A 49 9.03 7.77 5.83
N VAL A 50 10.30 8.14 5.80
CA VAL A 50 11.20 8.03 6.96
C VAL A 50 10.76 9.04 8.03
N PRO A 51 10.60 8.63 9.31
CA PRO A 51 10.25 9.56 10.37
C PRO A 51 11.34 10.62 10.59
N GLY A 52 10.96 11.88 10.71
CA GLY A 52 11.87 13.00 11.00
C GLY A 52 12.58 13.60 9.78
N ASP A 53 12.45 12.99 8.60
CA ASP A 53 12.91 13.55 7.32
C ASP A 53 11.79 13.42 6.29
N GLU A 54 11.13 14.54 5.98
CA GLU A 54 9.96 14.51 5.10
C GLU A 54 10.33 14.23 3.64
N GLU A 55 11.59 14.31 3.22
CA GLU A 55 11.96 14.11 1.82
C GLU A 55 12.38 12.67 1.51
N ARG A 56 12.63 11.85 2.53
CA ARG A 56 13.11 10.47 2.37
C ARG A 56 11.97 9.45 2.35
N ILE A 57 11.96 8.65 1.30
CA ILE A 57 11.01 7.56 1.07
C ILE A 57 11.75 6.23 0.97
N LEU A 58 11.20 5.18 1.56
CA LEU A 58 11.66 3.80 1.44
C LEU A 58 10.85 3.07 0.36
N ILE A 59 11.49 2.21 -0.43
CA ILE A 59 10.83 1.35 -1.45
C ILE A 59 11.59 0.03 -1.65
N ASN A 60 10.92 -1.01 -2.17
CA ASN A 60 11.58 -2.26 -2.55
C ASN A 60 12.54 -2.12 -3.73
N PRO A 61 13.58 -2.97 -3.80
CA PRO A 61 14.35 -3.16 -5.03
C PRO A 61 13.46 -3.75 -6.11
N TYR A 62 13.46 -3.14 -7.30
CA TYR A 62 12.71 -3.65 -8.43
C TYR A 62 13.38 -4.92 -8.98
N GLY A 63 12.63 -6.02 -8.97
CA GLY A 63 13.14 -7.35 -9.33
C GLY A 63 13.05 -8.37 -8.19
N TYR A 64 12.79 -7.93 -6.96
CA TYR A 64 12.51 -8.81 -5.83
C TYR A 64 11.04 -9.22 -5.83
N MET A 65 10.79 -10.50 -5.52
CA MET A 65 9.51 -10.93 -4.98
C MET A 65 9.33 -10.30 -3.59
N TYR A 66 8.08 -10.07 -3.21
CA TYR A 66 7.78 -9.47 -1.90
C TYR A 66 8.32 -10.30 -0.74
N GLU A 67 8.32 -11.62 -0.89
CA GLU A 67 8.87 -12.63 0.03
C GLU A 67 10.39 -12.55 0.19
N GLU A 68 11.12 -11.78 -0.62
CA GLU A 68 12.57 -11.63 -0.53
C GLU A 68 12.98 -10.34 0.21
N VAL A 69 12.06 -9.38 0.36
CA VAL A 69 12.37 -8.05 0.91
C VAL A 69 12.78 -8.14 2.38
N THR A 70 13.89 -7.51 2.75
CA THR A 70 14.34 -7.36 4.14
C THR A 70 14.52 -5.88 4.48
N ALA A 71 14.68 -5.54 5.76
CA ALA A 71 14.93 -4.17 6.21
C ALA A 71 16.16 -3.55 5.52
N SER A 72 17.23 -4.33 5.38
CA SER A 72 18.46 -3.93 4.69
C SER A 72 18.36 -3.95 3.17
N SER A 73 17.44 -4.69 2.56
CA SER A 73 17.30 -4.70 1.10
C SER A 73 16.57 -3.46 0.56
N LEU A 74 15.84 -2.73 1.41
CA LEU A 74 15.06 -1.55 1.01
C LEU A 74 15.98 -0.39 0.57
N LEU A 75 15.55 0.33 -0.47
CA LEU A 75 16.22 1.53 -0.96
C LEU A 75 15.65 2.75 -0.25
N THR A 76 16.48 3.77 -0.04
CA THR A 76 16.04 5.14 0.31
C THR A 76 16.14 6.01 -0.93
N ILE A 77 15.07 6.75 -1.22
CA ILE A 77 14.97 7.68 -2.34
C ILE A 77 14.44 9.04 -1.87
N ASP A 78 14.66 10.08 -2.68
CA ASP A 78 13.96 11.37 -2.54
C ASP A 78 12.56 11.34 -3.19
N LEU A 79 11.82 12.44 -3.11
CA LEU A 79 10.47 12.57 -3.70
C LEU A 79 10.50 12.53 -5.24
N GLU A 80 11.62 12.88 -5.86
CA GLU A 80 11.87 12.78 -7.30
C GLU A 80 12.24 11.34 -7.71
N GLY A 81 12.53 10.47 -6.74
CA GLY A 81 12.83 9.06 -6.88
C GLY A 81 14.31 8.76 -7.10
N ASN A 82 15.20 9.74 -6.88
CA ASN A 82 16.64 9.55 -6.94
C ASN A 82 17.11 8.72 -5.74
N GLU A 83 18.01 7.79 -5.99
CA GLU A 83 18.54 6.89 -4.98
C GLU A 83 19.49 7.63 -4.05
N LEU A 84 19.13 7.72 -2.78
CA LEU A 84 19.94 8.29 -1.70
C LEU A 84 20.78 7.20 -1.01
N LEU A 85 20.20 6.00 -0.85
CA LEU A 85 20.87 4.81 -0.35
C LEU A 85 20.33 3.58 -1.08
N ASN A 86 21.19 2.90 -1.84
CA ASN A 86 20.89 1.64 -2.51
C ASN A 86 21.94 0.57 -2.16
N PRO A 87 21.64 -0.33 -1.22
CA PRO A 87 22.53 -1.43 -0.82
C PRO A 87 22.77 -2.47 -1.93
N LEU A 88 21.99 -2.41 -3.01
CA LEU A 88 21.99 -3.34 -4.14
C LEU A 88 22.39 -2.63 -5.46
N ALA A 89 23.07 -1.49 -5.34
CA ALA A 89 23.47 -0.66 -6.48
C ALA A 89 24.26 -1.47 -7.52
N GLY A 90 23.94 -1.25 -8.80
CA GLY A 90 24.54 -1.97 -9.92
C GLY A 90 23.89 -3.33 -10.23
N ILE A 91 22.94 -3.79 -9.40
CA ILE A 91 22.15 -5.01 -9.66
C ILE A 91 20.65 -4.66 -9.73
N TYR A 92 20.14 -3.96 -8.72
CA TYR A 92 18.74 -3.57 -8.61
C TYR A 92 18.61 -2.08 -8.33
N GLY A 93 17.48 -1.51 -8.74
CA GLY A 93 17.16 -0.10 -8.55
C GLY A 93 15.66 0.10 -8.36
N VAL A 94 15.19 1.33 -8.54
CA VAL A 94 13.77 1.70 -8.38
C VAL A 94 12.99 1.46 -9.67
N ASN A 95 11.77 0.93 -9.57
CA ASN A 95 10.81 0.97 -10.69
C ASN A 95 10.29 2.41 -10.85
N ARG A 96 10.94 3.21 -11.72
CA ARG A 96 10.62 4.63 -11.89
C ARG A 96 9.18 4.90 -12.35
N ALA A 97 8.63 4.06 -13.23
CA ALA A 97 7.24 4.18 -13.65
C ALA A 97 6.29 3.90 -12.48
N GLY A 98 6.53 2.81 -11.75
CA GLY A 98 5.77 2.47 -10.54
C GLY A 98 5.84 3.54 -9.45
N TYR A 99 6.95 4.27 -9.34
CA TYR A 99 7.11 5.32 -8.33
C TYR A 99 6.29 6.60 -8.62
N VAL A 100 5.88 6.85 -9.87
CA VAL A 100 5.11 8.06 -10.24
C VAL A 100 3.88 8.23 -9.34
N ILE A 101 3.09 7.18 -9.16
CA ILE A 101 1.87 7.24 -8.34
C ILE A 101 2.17 7.50 -6.86
N HIS A 102 3.27 6.96 -6.32
CA HIS A 102 3.67 7.16 -4.93
C HIS A 102 4.18 8.58 -4.70
N SER A 103 4.98 9.11 -5.64
CA SER A 103 5.49 10.48 -5.57
C SER A 103 4.36 11.50 -5.61
N ALA A 104 3.34 11.28 -6.43
CA ALA A 104 2.15 12.14 -6.50
C ALA A 104 1.43 12.24 -5.14
N VAL A 105 1.22 11.09 -4.49
CA VAL A 105 0.57 11.05 -3.17
C VAL A 105 1.45 11.69 -2.10
N HIS A 106 2.72 11.29 -1.99
CA HIS A 106 3.61 11.82 -0.96
C HIS A 106 3.87 13.31 -1.09
N ALA A 107 3.90 13.85 -2.32
CA ALA A 107 4.04 15.30 -2.54
C ALA A 107 2.74 16.06 -2.17
N ALA A 108 1.58 15.52 -2.51
CA ALA A 108 0.30 16.18 -2.25
C ALA A 108 -0.21 16.02 -0.80
N ARG A 109 0.20 14.96 -0.11
CA ARG A 109 -0.31 14.54 1.20
C ARG A 109 0.82 14.31 2.21
N PRO A 110 1.36 15.37 2.84
CA PRO A 110 2.40 15.24 3.87
C PRO A 110 1.97 14.41 5.09
N ASP A 111 0.66 14.32 5.35
CA ASP A 111 0.08 13.48 6.40
C ASP A 111 0.16 11.98 6.11
N VAL A 112 0.30 11.60 4.83
CA VAL A 112 0.47 10.21 4.41
C VAL A 112 1.92 9.77 4.63
N LYS A 113 2.07 8.67 5.38
CA LYS A 113 3.36 8.07 5.71
C LYS A 113 3.57 6.71 5.06
N CYS A 114 2.51 6.05 4.58
CA CYS A 114 2.62 4.82 3.81
C CYS A 114 1.66 4.84 2.62
N VAL A 115 2.15 4.45 1.45
CA VAL A 115 1.34 4.26 0.24
C VAL A 115 1.52 2.82 -0.25
N ILE A 116 0.43 2.09 -0.44
CA ILE A 116 0.43 0.73 -0.97
C ILE A 116 -0.29 0.73 -2.32
N HIS A 117 0.34 0.13 -3.33
CA HIS A 117 -0.30 -0.14 -4.61
C HIS A 117 -0.35 -1.65 -4.88
N THR A 118 -1.51 -2.17 -5.28
CA THR A 118 -1.70 -3.59 -5.57
C THR A 118 -2.44 -3.85 -6.88
N HIS A 119 -2.12 -4.98 -7.50
CA HIS A 119 -2.85 -5.58 -8.64
C HIS A 119 -3.58 -6.85 -8.21
N SER A 120 -4.33 -6.80 -7.11
CA SER A 120 -5.07 -7.98 -6.66
C SER A 120 -6.25 -8.27 -7.58
N ARG A 121 -6.53 -9.55 -7.81
CA ARG A 121 -7.61 -10.01 -8.72
C ARG A 121 -8.96 -9.33 -8.42
N ALA A 122 -9.36 -9.24 -7.15
CA ALA A 122 -10.68 -8.70 -6.81
C ALA A 122 -10.72 -7.17 -6.93
N SER A 123 -9.70 -6.45 -6.47
CA SER A 123 -9.64 -4.99 -6.65
C SER A 123 -9.63 -4.58 -8.13
N MET A 124 -8.88 -5.28 -8.99
CA MET A 124 -8.89 -5.05 -10.44
C MET A 124 -10.28 -5.31 -11.05
N ALA A 125 -10.96 -6.38 -10.63
CA ALA A 125 -12.32 -6.67 -11.07
C ALA A 125 -13.27 -5.52 -10.70
N ILE A 126 -13.22 -5.03 -9.46
CA ILE A 126 -13.99 -3.86 -9.04
C ILE A 126 -13.63 -2.60 -9.83
N GLY A 127 -12.34 -2.37 -10.11
CA GLY A 127 -11.86 -1.26 -10.93
C GLY A 127 -12.35 -1.31 -12.39
N ALA A 128 -12.70 -2.47 -12.91
CA ALA A 128 -13.30 -2.63 -14.24
C ALA A 128 -14.83 -2.43 -14.26
N LEU A 129 -15.49 -2.42 -13.10
CA LEU A 129 -16.94 -2.24 -13.01
C LEU A 129 -17.32 -0.76 -12.93
N LYS A 130 -18.34 -0.36 -13.70
CA LYS A 130 -18.89 1.00 -13.63
C LYS A 130 -19.33 1.40 -12.22
N CYS A 131 -19.92 0.47 -11.47
CA CYS A 131 -20.41 0.71 -10.11
C CYS A 131 -19.30 0.85 -9.06
N GLY A 132 -18.06 0.43 -9.36
CA GLY A 132 -16.98 0.42 -8.38
C GLY A 132 -17.32 -0.42 -7.14
N LEU A 133 -16.79 -0.04 -5.98
CA LEU A 133 -17.08 -0.67 -4.70
C LEU A 133 -18.46 -0.23 -4.18
N LEU A 134 -19.30 -1.21 -3.91
CA LEU A 134 -20.64 -1.07 -3.36
C LEU A 134 -20.63 -1.34 -1.84
N PRO A 135 -21.51 -0.68 -1.06
CA PRO A 135 -21.61 -0.87 0.38
C PRO A 135 -22.39 -2.16 0.73
N LEU A 136 -21.90 -3.32 0.27
CA LEU A 136 -22.59 -4.61 0.46
C LEU A 136 -22.21 -5.31 1.77
N THR A 137 -21.07 -4.97 2.35
CA THR A 137 -20.57 -5.55 3.59
C THR A 137 -20.18 -4.46 4.58
N GLN A 138 -20.16 -4.78 5.88
CA GLN A 138 -19.64 -3.87 6.90
C GLN A 138 -18.20 -3.41 6.59
N THR A 139 -17.39 -4.32 6.04
CA THR A 139 -16.03 -4.03 5.59
C THR A 139 -16.00 -3.00 4.46
N ALA A 140 -16.92 -3.08 3.49
CA ALA A 140 -17.05 -2.08 2.43
C ALA A 140 -17.51 -0.73 2.99
N MET A 141 -18.46 -0.72 3.93
CA MET A 141 -19.04 0.50 4.52
C MET A 141 -18.05 1.30 5.39
N ARG A 142 -16.93 0.70 5.82
CA ARG A 142 -15.82 1.46 6.41
C ARG A 142 -15.36 2.57 5.48
N PHE A 143 -15.25 2.27 4.18
CA PHE A 143 -14.69 3.18 3.20
C PHE A 143 -15.77 4.18 2.77
N GLY A 144 -15.90 5.27 3.54
CA GLY A 144 -16.93 6.30 3.31
C GLY A 144 -16.71 7.06 2.01
N THR A 145 -15.45 7.32 1.67
CA THR A 145 -15.05 7.92 0.39
C THR A 145 -14.03 7.00 -0.26
N VAL A 146 -14.38 6.48 -1.44
CA VAL A 146 -13.49 5.75 -2.33
C VAL A 146 -13.26 6.65 -3.53
N ALA A 147 -12.01 7.08 -3.72
CA ALA A 147 -11.62 7.83 -4.91
C ALA A 147 -11.55 6.89 -6.12
N TYR A 148 -11.72 7.46 -7.32
CA TYR A 148 -11.56 6.74 -8.58
C TYR A 148 -10.70 7.58 -9.51
N HIS A 149 -9.74 6.94 -10.16
CA HIS A 149 -8.93 7.56 -11.20
C HIS A 149 -9.04 6.74 -12.49
N ASP A 150 -9.34 7.40 -13.60
CA ASP A 150 -9.49 6.73 -14.89
C ASP A 150 -8.14 6.33 -15.46
N TYR A 151 -8.08 5.20 -16.16
CA TYR A 151 -6.84 4.66 -16.72
C TYR A 151 -6.31 5.55 -17.85
N GLN A 152 -5.05 6.00 -17.73
CA GLN A 152 -4.38 6.86 -18.72
C GLN A 152 -3.23 6.16 -19.46
N GLY A 153 -3.03 4.86 -19.20
CA GLY A 153 -1.90 4.08 -19.72
C GLY A 153 -0.94 3.66 -18.61
N VAL A 154 0.25 3.19 -19.00
CA VAL A 154 1.32 2.93 -18.04
C VAL A 154 1.84 4.28 -17.54
N ALA A 155 1.89 4.46 -16.23
CA ALA A 155 2.22 5.75 -15.61
C ALA A 155 3.67 6.17 -15.89
N VAL A 156 3.88 6.97 -16.94
CA VAL A 156 5.19 7.52 -17.30
C VAL A 156 5.19 9.06 -17.29
N ASP A 157 4.01 9.69 -17.21
CA ASP A 157 3.87 11.14 -17.38
C ASP A 157 3.77 11.88 -16.04
N LEU A 158 4.43 13.03 -15.94
CA LEU A 158 4.36 13.92 -14.79
C LEU A 158 2.97 14.59 -14.68
N ASP A 159 2.28 14.78 -15.80
CA ASP A 159 0.92 15.34 -15.82
C ASP A 159 -0.09 14.42 -15.09
N GLU A 160 0.18 13.11 -15.06
CA GLU A 160 -0.63 12.15 -14.31
C GLU A 160 -0.56 12.41 -12.81
N ARG A 161 0.58 12.91 -12.27
CA ARG A 161 0.73 13.16 -10.83
C ARG A 161 -0.29 14.17 -10.31
N ALA A 162 -0.50 15.25 -11.05
CA ALA A 162 -1.43 16.30 -10.65
C ALA A 162 -2.88 15.81 -10.68
N SER A 163 -3.25 15.04 -11.71
CA SER A 163 -4.60 14.48 -11.81
C SER A 163 -4.86 13.40 -10.74
N LEU A 164 -3.88 12.53 -10.48
CA LEU A 164 -3.95 11.50 -9.44
C LEU A 164 -4.11 12.11 -8.05
N ALA A 165 -3.30 13.11 -7.70
CA ALA A 165 -3.39 13.80 -6.42
C ALA A 165 -4.76 14.48 -6.24
N ARG A 166 -5.27 15.14 -7.28
CA ARG A 166 -6.58 15.78 -7.27
C ARG A 166 -7.71 14.78 -7.08
N ASP A 167 -7.68 13.67 -7.81
CA ASP A 167 -8.74 12.66 -7.78
C ASP A 167 -8.73 11.88 -6.46
N LEU A 168 -7.54 11.64 -5.86
CA LEU A 168 -7.40 11.08 -4.52
C LEU A 168 -7.98 12.02 -3.46
N GLY A 169 -7.65 13.31 -3.53
CA GLY A 169 -8.02 14.29 -2.51
C GLY A 169 -7.66 13.82 -1.10
N GLU A 170 -8.68 13.74 -0.23
CA GLU A 170 -8.55 13.30 1.16
C GLU A 170 -8.90 11.82 1.39
N ALA A 171 -9.15 11.04 0.33
CA ALA A 171 -9.56 9.64 0.49
C ALA A 171 -8.40 8.76 0.99
N GLU A 172 -8.73 7.75 1.81
CA GLU A 172 -7.78 6.70 2.27
C GLU A 172 -7.43 5.72 1.13
N VAL A 173 -8.37 5.52 0.20
CA VAL A 173 -8.28 4.53 -0.87
C VAL A 173 -8.73 5.12 -2.19
N MET A 174 -8.04 4.74 -3.27
CA MET A 174 -8.39 5.08 -4.64
C MET A 174 -8.35 3.84 -5.51
N VAL A 175 -9.45 3.59 -6.21
CA VAL A 175 -9.50 2.57 -7.26
C VAL A 175 -8.96 3.18 -8.54
N LEU A 176 -7.83 2.67 -9.01
CA LEU A 176 -7.31 2.97 -10.33
C LEU A 176 -8.09 2.10 -11.31
N ARG A 177 -9.00 2.72 -12.08
CA ARG A 177 -9.88 1.98 -12.99
C ARG A 177 -9.04 1.15 -13.94
N ASN A 178 -9.49 -0.08 -14.19
CA ASN A 178 -8.81 -1.04 -15.06
C ASN A 178 -7.35 -1.39 -14.67
N HIS A 179 -6.91 -1.04 -13.46
CA HIS A 179 -5.50 -1.19 -13.06
C HIS A 179 -5.34 -1.83 -11.68
N GLY A 180 -5.95 -1.29 -10.62
CA GLY A 180 -5.76 -1.83 -9.27
C GLY A 180 -6.17 -0.89 -8.16
N LEU A 181 -5.57 -1.08 -6.98
CA LEU A 181 -5.86 -0.29 -5.78
C LEU A 181 -4.64 0.56 -5.40
N LEU A 182 -4.91 1.79 -4.96
CA LEU A 182 -3.96 2.63 -4.24
C LEU A 182 -4.52 2.92 -2.84
N VAL A 183 -3.69 2.76 -1.82
CA VAL A 183 -4.02 3.08 -0.43
C VAL A 183 -3.03 4.12 0.07
N ALA A 184 -3.51 5.15 0.74
CA ALA A 184 -2.72 6.23 1.34
C ALA A 184 -3.10 6.36 2.81
N SER A 185 -2.16 6.17 3.73
CA SER A 185 -2.44 6.19 5.17
C SER A 185 -1.32 6.77 6.02
N ALA A 186 -1.66 7.16 7.24
CA ALA A 186 -0.74 7.79 8.20
C ALA A 186 0.30 6.82 8.80
N SER A 187 0.20 5.52 8.55
CA SER A 187 1.19 4.51 8.97
C SER A 187 1.15 3.26 8.10
N ILE A 188 2.20 2.44 8.16
CA ILE A 188 2.25 1.12 7.51
C ILE A 188 1.12 0.21 8.02
N ALA A 189 0.89 0.21 9.34
CA ALA A 189 -0.14 -0.58 9.98
C ALA A 189 -1.54 -0.27 9.44
N GLN A 190 -1.87 1.02 9.31
CA GLN A 190 -3.13 1.49 8.76
C GLN A 190 -3.26 1.14 7.27
N ALA A 191 -2.20 1.40 6.48
CA ALA A 191 -2.19 1.10 5.05
C ALA A 191 -2.41 -0.39 4.77
N PHE A 192 -1.68 -1.28 5.46
CA PHE A 192 -1.86 -2.73 5.33
C PHE A 192 -3.28 -3.16 5.67
N ASN A 193 -3.82 -2.64 6.78
CA ASN A 193 -5.16 -2.98 7.22
C ASN A 193 -6.24 -2.51 6.23
N ALA A 194 -6.09 -1.31 5.67
CA ALA A 194 -6.97 -0.78 4.63
C ALA A 194 -6.88 -1.62 3.35
N ALA A 195 -5.68 -1.96 2.87
CA ALA A 195 -5.50 -2.83 1.70
C ALA A 195 -6.16 -4.21 1.89
N TYR A 196 -5.94 -4.84 3.06
CA TYR A 196 -6.52 -6.13 3.40
C TYR A 196 -8.06 -6.09 3.46
N TRP A 197 -8.65 -5.07 4.10
CA TRP A 197 -10.11 -4.96 4.17
C TRP A 197 -10.74 -4.56 2.84
N PHE A 198 -10.10 -3.68 2.07
CA PHE A 198 -10.61 -3.29 0.76
C PHE A 198 -10.65 -4.50 -0.17
N GLU A 199 -9.58 -5.30 -0.23
CA GLU A 199 -9.57 -6.54 -1.02
C GLU A 199 -10.67 -7.51 -0.59
N ASN A 200 -10.89 -7.70 0.71
CA ASN A 200 -11.97 -8.58 1.18
C ASN A 200 -13.37 -8.04 0.85
N ALA A 201 -13.55 -6.72 0.87
CA ALA A 201 -14.79 -6.09 0.41
C ALA A 201 -15.00 -6.31 -1.11
N CYS A 202 -13.93 -6.19 -1.91
CA CYS A 202 -13.97 -6.50 -3.34
C CYS A 202 -14.31 -7.97 -3.61
N ARG A 203 -13.67 -8.91 -2.90
CA ARG A 203 -13.94 -10.36 -3.02
C ARG A 203 -15.41 -10.66 -2.74
N ALA A 204 -15.92 -10.17 -1.62
CA ALA A 204 -17.32 -10.37 -1.25
C ALA A 204 -18.30 -9.80 -2.28
N GLN A 205 -18.00 -8.63 -2.86
CA GLN A 205 -18.83 -8.06 -3.91
C GLN A 205 -18.78 -8.87 -5.20
N VAL A 206 -17.60 -9.31 -5.65
CA VAL A 206 -17.46 -10.17 -6.84
C VAL A 206 -18.25 -11.46 -6.65
N ASP A 207 -18.11 -12.09 -5.49
CA ASP A 207 -18.83 -13.32 -5.15
C ASP A 207 -20.35 -13.08 -5.15
N ALA A 208 -20.83 -12.02 -4.49
CA ALA A 208 -22.26 -11.68 -4.45
C ALA A 208 -22.83 -11.41 -5.86
N MET A 209 -22.11 -10.68 -6.71
CA MET A 209 -22.53 -10.39 -8.08
C MET A 209 -22.50 -11.65 -8.97
N SER A 210 -21.59 -12.60 -8.69
CA SER A 210 -21.51 -13.86 -9.43
C SER A 210 -22.71 -14.78 -9.21
N CYS A 211 -23.44 -14.61 -8.10
CA CYS A 211 -24.68 -15.33 -7.83
C CYS A 211 -25.83 -14.94 -8.77
N GLN A 212 -25.71 -13.83 -9.52
CA GLN A 212 -26.74 -13.34 -10.45
C GLN A 212 -28.13 -13.18 -9.80
N GLN A 213 -28.14 -12.78 -8.53
CA GLN A 213 -29.35 -12.40 -7.79
C GLN A 213 -29.38 -10.89 -7.56
N GLU A 214 -30.55 -10.35 -7.24
CA GLU A 214 -30.68 -8.96 -6.83
C GLU A 214 -29.86 -8.69 -5.56
N LEU A 215 -29.08 -7.62 -5.57
CA LEU A 215 -28.24 -7.23 -4.43
C LEU A 215 -29.10 -6.53 -3.38
N HIS A 216 -28.89 -6.89 -2.11
CA HIS A 216 -29.55 -6.24 -0.98
C HIS A 216 -28.65 -5.14 -0.38
N PHE A 217 -29.17 -3.91 -0.34
CA PHE A 217 -28.46 -2.74 0.18
C PHE A 217 -29.03 -2.30 1.53
N PRO A 218 -28.17 -2.02 2.52
CA PRO A 218 -28.61 -1.30 3.72
C PRO A 218 -29.04 0.13 3.40
N THR A 219 -29.80 0.74 4.30
CA THR A 219 -30.22 2.13 4.16
C THR A 219 -29.03 3.08 4.24
N ALA A 220 -29.15 4.26 3.63
CA ALA A 220 -28.13 5.31 3.67
C ALA A 220 -27.73 5.69 5.11
N ASP A 221 -28.69 5.72 6.04
CA ASP A 221 -28.43 6.01 7.46
C ASP A 221 -27.55 4.94 8.13
N VAL A 222 -27.78 3.66 7.82
CA VAL A 222 -26.96 2.56 8.35
C VAL A 222 -25.55 2.62 7.78
N ILE A 223 -25.42 2.91 6.49
CA ILE A 223 -24.11 3.07 5.83
C ILE A 223 -23.35 4.24 6.47
N GLY A 224 -23.99 5.41 6.59
CA GLY A 224 -23.39 6.61 7.17
C GLY A 224 -23.00 6.43 8.63
N LYS A 225 -23.87 5.82 9.45
CA LYS A 225 -23.58 5.48 10.85
C LYS A 225 -22.39 4.51 10.95
N THR A 226 -22.35 3.48 10.09
CA THR A 226 -21.26 2.50 10.09
C THR A 226 -19.95 3.17 9.73
N ASN A 227 -19.90 3.95 8.65
CA ASN A 227 -18.70 4.72 8.28
C ASN A 227 -18.23 5.64 9.42
N HIS A 228 -19.14 6.38 10.05
CA HIS A 228 -18.79 7.28 11.14
C HIS A 228 -18.07 6.57 12.29
N LEU A 229 -18.49 5.35 12.64
CA LEU A 229 -17.85 4.53 13.68
C LEU A 229 -16.45 4.04 13.29
N TYR A 230 -16.14 3.96 12.01
CA TYR A 230 -14.82 3.56 11.50
C TYR A 230 -13.84 4.72 11.33
N LYS A 231 -14.28 5.98 11.46
CA LYS A 231 -13.38 7.13 11.39
C LYS A 231 -12.36 7.09 12.53
N PRO A 232 -11.06 7.33 12.26
CA PRO A 232 -10.00 7.28 13.27
C PRO A 232 -10.30 8.12 14.53
N ALA A 233 -10.87 9.31 14.34
CA ALA A 233 -11.21 10.24 15.43
C ALA A 233 -12.46 9.84 16.25
N THR A 234 -13.31 8.93 15.73
CA THR A 234 -14.53 8.50 16.42
C THR A 234 -14.27 7.34 17.37
N ARG A 235 -13.41 6.40 16.96
CA ARG A 235 -13.06 5.22 17.77
C ARG A 235 -11.56 5.09 17.96
N ARG A 236 -10.86 4.66 16.91
CA ARG A 236 -9.41 4.47 16.86
C ARG A 236 -8.95 4.38 15.41
N PRO A 237 -7.68 4.69 15.11
CA PRO A 237 -7.07 4.28 13.84
C PRO A 237 -7.02 2.74 13.76
N TYR A 238 -7.64 2.18 12.73
CA TYR A 238 -7.65 0.73 12.49
C TYR A 238 -6.35 0.28 11.82
N GLY A 239 -5.78 -0.82 12.27
CA GLY A 239 -4.47 -1.31 11.86
C GLY A 239 -3.46 -1.27 13.00
N GLU A 240 -3.46 -0.22 13.82
CA GLU A 240 -2.47 -0.03 14.90
C GLU A 240 -2.56 -1.12 15.97
N MET A 241 -3.78 -1.51 16.37
CA MET A 241 -3.97 -2.58 17.36
C MET A 241 -3.69 -3.97 16.76
N GLU A 242 -3.98 -4.13 15.48
CA GLU A 242 -3.86 -5.38 14.75
C GLU A 242 -2.39 -5.68 14.38
N TRP A 243 -1.58 -4.64 14.15
CA TRP A 243 -0.22 -4.76 13.61
C TRP A 243 0.74 -5.59 14.45
N PRO A 244 0.82 -5.43 15.80
CA PRO A 244 1.65 -6.32 16.61
C PRO A 244 1.28 -7.80 16.46
N ALA A 245 0.00 -8.13 16.20
CA ALA A 245 -0.41 -9.51 15.93
C ALA A 245 0.08 -10.01 14.57
N MET A 246 0.11 -9.14 13.56
CA MET A 246 0.66 -9.43 12.24
C MET A 246 2.18 -9.64 12.29
N LEU A 247 2.90 -8.84 13.06
CA LEU A 247 4.33 -9.05 13.31
C LEU A 247 4.58 -10.41 13.99
N ARG A 248 3.82 -10.75 15.04
CA ARG A 248 3.90 -12.09 15.65
C ARG A 248 3.54 -13.20 14.67
N PHE A 249 2.63 -12.97 13.73
CA PHE A 249 2.27 -13.94 12.69
C PHE A 249 3.44 -14.23 11.74
N LEU A 250 4.18 -13.18 11.36
CA LEU A 250 5.42 -13.29 10.57
C LEU A 250 6.55 -13.91 11.37
N ASP A 251 6.77 -13.49 12.61
CA ASP A 251 7.90 -13.97 13.43
C ASP A 251 7.86 -15.50 13.66
N ARG A 252 6.68 -16.12 13.58
CA ARG A 252 6.51 -17.59 13.63
C ARG A 252 6.84 -18.30 12.31
N ARG A 253 6.91 -17.57 11.20
CA ARG A 253 7.09 -18.09 9.84
C ARG A 253 8.47 -17.77 9.30
N ASP A 254 8.87 -16.51 9.39
CA ASP A 254 10.14 -16.01 8.89
C ASP A 254 10.49 -14.70 9.60
N GLN A 255 11.66 -14.66 10.25
CA GLN A 255 12.19 -13.46 10.92
C GLN A 255 13.22 -12.72 10.06
N SER A 256 13.60 -13.26 8.89
CA SER A 256 14.60 -12.67 8.00
C SER A 256 14.19 -11.31 7.45
N TYR A 257 12.91 -10.94 7.47
CA TYR A 257 12.48 -9.60 7.08
C TYR A 257 13.09 -8.48 7.94
N ARG A 258 13.54 -8.81 9.16
CA ARG A 258 14.15 -7.84 10.09
C ARG A 258 15.61 -7.55 9.77
N THR A 259 16.24 -8.29 8.86
CA THR A 259 17.67 -8.18 8.58
C THR A 259 18.01 -7.16 7.53
#